data_AF-A0A9C8DFU9-F1
#
_entry.id   AF-A0A9C8DFU9-F1
#
_cell.length_a   1.000
_cell.length_b   1.000
_cell.length_c   1.000
_cell.angle_alpha   90.00
_cell.angle_beta   90.00
_cell.angle_gamma   90.00
#
_symmetry.space_group_name_H-M   'P 1'
#
loop_
_entity.id
_entity.type
_entity.pdbx_description
1 polymer ?
#
loop_
_entity_poly.entity_id
_entity_poly.type
_entity_poly.pdbx_seq_one_letter_code
_entity_poly.pdbx_strand_id
1 'polypeptide(L)'
;MAYRDLFLTAPAESSAAIRARVEAARLRQRRRFEGADGVYANAHMSVRDIRRFCPVSADVDELLRTAITRLSLSARANHRVLKIARTIADLAGEDDMGMPHVREA
;
A
#
# COMPACT_ATOMS: atom_id res chain seq x y z
N MET A 1 3.61 18.38 14.35
CA MET A 1 2.55 17.80 15.21
C MET A 1 1.87 18.93 15.93
N ALA A 2 0.56 19.11 15.74
CA ALA A 2 -0.18 20.25 16.28
C ALA A 2 -0.69 19.94 17.70
N TYR A 3 -0.69 20.95 18.57
CA TYR A 3 -1.15 20.90 19.98
C TYR A 3 -2.56 20.30 20.18
N ARG A 4 -3.40 20.26 19.14
CA ARG A 4 -4.73 19.63 19.16
C ARG A 4 -4.70 18.10 19.25
N ASP A 5 -3.64 17.43 18.80
CA ASP A 5 -3.57 15.97 18.81
C ASP A 5 -3.42 15.39 20.22
N LEU A 6 -2.98 16.20 21.19
CA LEU A 6 -2.82 15.83 22.60
C LEU A 6 -4.17 15.66 23.35
N PHE A 7 -5.26 16.23 22.82
CA PHE A 7 -6.58 16.24 23.46
C PHE A 7 -7.65 15.49 22.64
N LEU A 8 -7.24 14.62 21.71
CA LEU A 8 -8.18 13.75 21.01
C LEU A 8 -8.83 12.79 22.02
N THR A 9 -10.10 13.07 22.34
CA THR A 9 -10.96 12.29 23.24
C THR A 9 -11.71 11.15 22.53
N ALA A 10 -11.44 10.92 21.24
CA ALA A 10 -11.94 9.73 20.56
C ALA A 10 -11.15 8.52 21.08
N PRO A 11 -11.83 7.47 21.59
CA PRO A 11 -11.13 6.25 21.97
C PRO A 11 -10.35 5.73 20.75
N ALA A 12 -9.04 5.54 20.93
CA ALA A 12 -8.21 4.93 19.90
C ALA A 12 -8.78 3.55 19.52
N GLU A 13 -8.62 3.15 18.26
CA GLU A 13 -8.98 1.80 17.83
C GLU A 13 -8.32 0.77 18.76
N SER A 14 -9.08 -0.23 19.19
CA SER A 14 -8.53 -1.28 20.04
C SER A 14 -7.46 -2.08 19.29
N SER A 15 -6.45 -2.57 20.01
CA SER A 15 -5.44 -3.46 19.42
C SER A 15 -6.07 -4.70 18.77
N ALA A 16 -7.21 -5.16 19.27
CA ALA A 16 -7.98 -6.25 18.67
C ALA A 16 -8.57 -5.88 17.30
N ALA A 17 -9.13 -4.67 17.16
CA ALA A 17 -9.64 -4.17 15.88
C ALA A 17 -8.51 -4.00 14.85
N ILE A 18 -7.39 -3.41 15.27
CA ILE A 18 -6.20 -3.26 14.41
C ILE A 18 -5.69 -4.64 13.96
N ARG A 19 -5.56 -5.59 14.90
CA ARG A 19 -5.13 -6.95 14.61
C ARG A 19 -6.03 -7.61 13.57
N ALA A 20 -7.35 -7.52 13.72
CA ALA A 20 -8.30 -8.10 12.77
C ALA A 20 -8.10 -7.53 11.35
N ARG A 21 -7.93 -6.21 11.22
CA ARG A 21 -7.66 -5.56 9.92
C ARG A 21 -6.35 -6.03 9.30
N VAL A 22 -5.28 -6.14 10.10
CA VAL A 22 -3.98 -6.64 9.64
C VAL A 22 -4.07 -8.10 9.21
N GLU A 23 -4.76 -8.95 9.97
CA GLU A 23 -4.94 -10.37 9.62
C GLU A 23 -5.74 -10.54 8.31
N ALA A 24 -6.78 -9.74 8.11
CA ALA A 24 -7.53 -9.69 6.85
C ALA A 24 -6.64 -9.29 5.66
N ALA A 25 -5.86 -8.21 5.80
CA ALA A 25 -4.92 -7.79 4.77
C ALA A 25 -3.88 -8.88 4.45
N ARG A 26 -3.35 -9.57 5.47
CA ARG A 26 -2.43 -10.70 5.30
C ARG A 26 -3.07 -11.88 4.59
N LEU A 27 -4.34 -12.17 4.85
CA LEU A 27 -5.06 -13.21 4.12
C LEU A 27 -5.19 -12.89 2.63
N ARG A 28 -5.49 -11.62 2.29
CA ARG A 28 -5.51 -11.17 0.89
C ARG A 28 -4.16 -11.36 0.21
N GLN A 29 -3.06 -11.01 0.88
CA GLN A 29 -1.70 -11.22 0.36
C GLN A 29 -1.40 -12.70 0.14
N ARG A 30 -1.72 -13.58 1.10
CA ARG A 30 -1.51 -15.04 0.95
C ARG A 30 -2.26 -15.60 -0.26
N ARG A 31 -3.52 -15.21 -0.45
CA ARG A 31 -4.31 -15.63 -1.62
C ARG A 31 -3.72 -15.12 -2.93
N ARG A 32 -3.30 -13.85 -2.96
CA ARG A 32 -2.70 -13.22 -4.15
C ARG A 32 -1.43 -13.92 -4.62
N PHE A 33 -0.61 -14.38 -3.67
CA PHE A 33 0.68 -15.02 -3.94
C PHE A 33 0.63 -16.54 -3.83
N GLU A 34 -0.55 -17.14 -3.84
CA GLU A 34 -0.68 -18.59 -3.88
C GLU A 34 0.02 -19.13 -5.13
N GLY A 35 0.95 -20.08 -4.93
CA GLY A 35 1.79 -20.63 -6.00
C GLY A 35 2.95 -19.74 -6.46
N ALA A 36 3.21 -18.59 -5.81
CA ALA A 36 4.38 -17.77 -6.09
C ALA A 36 5.55 -18.13 -5.13
N ASP A 37 6.60 -18.73 -5.68
CA ASP A 37 7.77 -19.12 -4.90
C ASP A 37 8.48 -17.92 -4.26
N GLY A 38 8.62 -17.95 -2.93
CA GLY A 38 9.35 -16.93 -2.17
C GLY A 38 8.60 -15.62 -1.93
N VAL A 39 7.36 -15.47 -2.39
CA VAL A 39 6.56 -14.24 -2.21
C VAL A 39 5.45 -14.48 -1.21
N TYR A 40 5.60 -13.91 -0.01
CA TYR A 40 4.65 -14.10 1.10
C TYR A 40 3.91 -12.82 1.50
N ALA A 41 4.34 -11.68 0.97
CA ALA A 41 3.85 -10.36 1.31
C ALA A 41 4.11 -9.36 0.19
N ASN A 42 3.37 -8.25 0.16
CA ASN A 42 3.59 -7.17 -0.82
C ASN A 42 5.04 -6.65 -0.78
N ALA A 43 5.68 -6.66 0.39
CA ALA A 43 7.07 -6.26 0.55
C ALA A 43 8.05 -7.14 -0.26
N HIS A 44 7.75 -8.43 -0.45
CA HIS A 44 8.63 -9.40 -1.12
C HIS A 44 8.53 -9.36 -2.65
N MET A 45 7.57 -8.63 -3.21
CA MET A 45 7.36 -8.55 -4.66
C MET A 45 8.66 -8.16 -5.41
N SER A 46 8.99 -8.89 -6.46
CA SER A 46 9.96 -8.47 -7.46
C SER A 46 9.38 -7.38 -8.38
N VAL A 47 10.20 -6.81 -9.27
CA VAL A 47 9.71 -5.86 -10.29
C VAL A 47 8.65 -6.51 -11.19
N ARG A 48 8.80 -7.80 -11.50
CA ARG A 48 7.82 -8.58 -12.27
C ARG A 48 6.49 -8.68 -11.52
N ASP A 49 6.55 -8.95 -10.22
CA ASP A 49 5.36 -9.07 -9.38
C ASP A 49 4.63 -7.74 -9.23
N ILE A 50 5.36 -6.64 -9.08
CA ILE A 50 4.78 -5.28 -9.03
C ILE A 50 3.96 -5.01 -10.28
N ARG A 51 4.51 -5.30 -11.47
CA ARG A 51 3.77 -5.10 -12.74
C ARG A 51 2.51 -5.96 -12.84
N ARG A 52 2.51 -7.14 -12.22
CA ARG A 52 1.37 -8.07 -12.24
C ARG A 52 0.30 -7.70 -11.22
N PHE A 53 0.70 -7.30 -10.01
CA PHE A 53 -0.17 -7.19 -8.85
C PHE A 53 -0.47 -5.75 -8.41
N CYS A 54 0.23 -4.78 -8.98
CA CYS A 54 -0.01 -3.35 -8.78
C CYS A 54 -0.34 -2.67 -10.12
N PRO A 55 -1.39 -3.10 -10.85
CA PRO A 55 -1.87 -2.32 -11.98
C PRO A 55 -2.33 -0.95 -11.47
N VAL A 56 -2.08 0.09 -12.25
CA VAL A 56 -2.43 1.47 -11.93
C VAL A 56 -3.23 2.08 -13.08
N SER A 57 -4.16 2.96 -12.77
CA SER A 57 -4.87 3.76 -13.78
C SER A 57 -3.92 4.79 -14.40
N ALA A 58 -4.32 5.34 -15.56
CA ALA A 58 -3.54 6.38 -16.24
C ALA A 58 -3.26 7.60 -15.33
N ASP A 59 -4.24 8.01 -14.52
CA ASP A 59 -4.08 9.13 -13.60
C ASP A 59 -3.04 8.86 -12.52
N VAL A 60 -2.97 7.61 -12.02
CA VAL A 60 -1.98 7.19 -11.03
C VAL A 60 -0.58 7.11 -11.67
N ASP A 61 -0.47 6.61 -12.90
CA ASP A 61 0.81 6.60 -13.64
C ASP A 61 1.34 8.03 -13.82
N GLU A 62 0.48 8.98 -14.19
CA GLU A 62 0.87 10.38 -14.36
C GLU A 62 1.32 11.03 -13.04
N LEU A 63 0.63 10.72 -11.92
CA LEU A 63 1.06 11.16 -10.59
C LEU A 63 2.47 10.63 -10.27
N LEU A 64 2.71 9.34 -10.51
CA LEU A 64 4.01 8.70 -10.24
C LEU A 64 5.12 9.28 -11.12
N ARG A 65 4.83 9.58 -12.40
CA ARG A 65 5.76 10.28 -13.30
C ARG A 65 6.10 11.66 -12.78
N THR A 66 5.09 12.43 -12.38
CA THR A 66 5.28 13.76 -11.80
C THR A 66 6.10 13.70 -10.51
N ALA A 67 5.87 12.70 -9.66
CA ALA A 67 6.65 12.49 -8.44
C ALA A 67 8.11 12.13 -8.75
N ILE A 68 8.37 11.27 -9.73
CA ILE A 68 9.73 10.95 -10.19
C ILE A 68 10.47 12.20 -10.64
N THR A 69 9.83 13.03 -11.48
CA THR A 69 10.48 14.22 -12.06
C THR A 69 10.68 15.33 -11.04
N ARG A 70 9.67 15.63 -10.20
CA ARG A 70 9.72 16.74 -9.24
C ARG A 70 10.51 16.42 -7.97
N LEU A 71 10.44 15.18 -7.50
CA LEU A 71 11.07 14.76 -6.24
C LEU A 71 12.35 13.96 -6.47
N SER A 72 12.79 13.83 -7.73
CA SER A 72 13.96 13.02 -8.11
C SER A 72 13.89 11.58 -7.57
N LEU A 73 12.69 10.99 -7.50
CA LEU A 73 12.54 9.63 -6.98
C LEU A 73 13.18 8.62 -7.92
N SER A 74 14.05 7.77 -7.36
CA SER A 74 14.57 6.63 -8.10
C SER A 74 13.46 5.62 -8.46
N ALA A 75 13.69 4.81 -9.49
CA ALA A 75 12.80 3.70 -9.84
C ALA A 75 12.54 2.77 -8.63
N ARG A 76 13.56 2.55 -7.78
CA ARG A 76 13.43 1.77 -6.54
C ARG A 76 12.49 2.42 -5.53
N ALA A 77 12.51 3.75 -5.41
CA ALA A 77 11.60 4.48 -4.54
C ALA A 77 10.16 4.37 -5.05
N ASN A 78 9.93 4.52 -6.36
CA ASN A 78 8.60 4.31 -6.96
C ASN A 78 8.08 2.88 -6.71
N HIS A 79 8.91 1.85 -6.94
CA HIS A 79 8.53 0.47 -6.61
C HIS A 79 8.17 0.28 -5.13
N ARG A 80 8.79 1.02 -4.21
CA ARG A 80 8.42 0.98 -2.80
C ARG A 80 7.06 1.63 -2.55
N VAL A 81 6.78 2.78 -3.17
CA VAL A 81 5.46 3.43 -3.12
C VAL A 81 4.36 2.47 -3.57
N LEU A 82 4.54 1.79 -4.70
CA LEU A 82 3.55 0.81 -5.19
C LEU A 82 3.31 -0.36 -4.22
N LYS A 83 4.35 -0.84 -3.54
CA LYS A 83 4.20 -1.90 -2.51
C LYS A 83 3.46 -1.41 -1.27
N ILE A 84 3.71 -0.17 -0.85
CA ILE A 84 3.04 0.47 0.29
C ILE A 84 1.58 0.71 -0.07
N ALA A 85 1.30 1.33 -1.22
CA ALA A 85 -0.05 1.57 -1.72
C ALA A 85 -0.87 0.27 -1.83
N ARG A 86 -0.27 -0.84 -2.29
CA ARG A 86 -0.94 -2.15 -2.29
C ARG A 86 -1.30 -2.62 -0.89
N THR A 87 -0.44 -2.35 0.09
CA THR A 87 -0.68 -2.74 1.48
C THR A 87 -1.77 -1.89 2.11
N ILE A 88 -1.84 -0.60 1.77
CA ILE A 88 -2.93 0.29 2.19
C ILE A 88 -4.27 -0.19 1.60
N ALA A 89 -4.30 -0.53 0.31
CA ALA A 89 -5.49 -1.12 -0.33
C ALA A 89 -5.93 -2.43 0.37
N ASP A 90 -4.98 -3.31 0.71
CA ASP A 90 -5.27 -4.54 1.43
C ASP A 90 -5.84 -4.28 2.84
N LEU A 91 -5.36 -3.24 3.53
CA LEU A 91 -5.88 -2.80 4.84
C LEU A 91 -7.26 -2.16 4.74
N ALA A 92 -7.55 -1.47 3.64
CA ALA A 92 -8.88 -0.93 3.32
C ALA A 92 -9.88 -2.02 2.90
N GLY A 93 -9.38 -3.23 2.59
CA GLY A 93 -10.21 -4.32 2.09
C GLY A 93 -10.58 -4.18 0.60
N GLU A 94 -9.83 -3.38 -0.15
CA GLU A 94 -10.05 -3.09 -1.56
C GLU A 94 -9.24 -4.05 -2.45
N ASP A 95 -9.86 -4.55 -3.51
CA ASP A 95 -9.19 -5.41 -4.49
C ASP A 95 -8.31 -4.62 -5.46
N ASP A 96 -8.73 -3.39 -5.76
CA ASP A 96 -8.04 -2.50 -6.68
C ASP A 96 -7.25 -1.43 -5.93
N MET A 97 -6.09 -1.07 -6.48
CA MET A 97 -5.29 0.02 -5.97
C MET A 97 -5.65 1.31 -6.70
N GLY A 98 -6.27 2.26 -6.00
CA GLY A 98 -6.59 3.58 -6.54
C GLY A 98 -5.64 4.70 -6.12
N MET A 99 -5.97 5.90 -6.61
CA MET A 99 -5.33 7.17 -6.25
C MET A 99 -5.22 7.42 -4.74
N PRO A 100 -6.23 7.12 -3.89
CA PRO A 100 -6.13 7.34 -2.44
C PRO A 100 -4.94 6.61 -1.82
N HIS A 101 -4.75 5.34 -2.18
CA HIS A 101 -3.69 4.51 -1.64
C HIS A 101 -2.29 4.96 -2.07
N VAL A 102 -2.16 5.45 -3.30
CA VAL A 102 -0.87 5.93 -3.83
C VAL A 102 -0.49 7.28 -3.25
N ARG A 103 -1.47 8.14 -2.91
CA ARG A 103 -1.22 9.42 -2.26
C ARG A 103 -0.81 9.30 -0.79
N GLU A 104 -1.32 8.28 -0.11
CA GLU A 104 -0.98 8.00 1.29
C GLU A 104 0.39 7.32 1.44
N ALA A 105 0.81 6.56 0.42
CA ALA A 105 2.07 5.80 0.39
C ALA A 105 3.33 6.66 0.28
#